data_AF-A0A396K790-F1
#
_entry.id   AF-A0A396K790-F1
#
_cell.length_a   1.000
_cell.length_b   1.000
_cell.length_c   1.000
_cell.angle_alpha   90.00
_cell.angle_beta   90.00
_cell.angle_gamma   90.00
#
_symmetry.space_group_name_H-M   'P 1'
#
loop_
_entity.id
_entity.type
_entity.pdbx_description
1 polymer ?
#
loop_
_entity_poly.entity_id
_entity_poly.type
_entity_poly.pdbx_seq_one_letter_code
_entity_poly.pdbx_strand_id
1 'polypeptide(L)'
;MYYFNLDAYYVRSGDRHFLHVLTHAENDWTTDNVYEITNGQIHDLGYVEGTPALIRYEYNYNENSLFTNSEDVAAYNDPGALYLEKTMNAFSTYSGSRHYHVGSSGLLESRDPYVVGPAEIVVTVKKALTVKKTDASGRENGKTEVIPVGTKLYFYMTDNESYVIFRYDGDQYGKVSMYNSDWPQKINGEELESVLDGVMFAG
;
A
#
# COMPACT_ATOMS: atom_id res chain seq x y z
N MET A 1 -17.85 -14.35 -10.16
CA MET A 1 -17.06 -13.19 -10.58
C MET A 1 -16.70 -13.39 -12.04
N TYR A 2 -16.91 -12.40 -12.89
CA TYR A 2 -16.41 -12.44 -14.27
C TYR A 2 -15.05 -11.76 -14.28
N TYR A 3 -14.06 -12.41 -14.91
CA TYR A 3 -12.72 -11.86 -15.09
C TYR A 3 -12.55 -11.47 -16.56
N PHE A 4 -12.04 -10.27 -16.81
CA PHE A 4 -11.85 -9.72 -18.15
C PHE A 4 -10.50 -10.10 -18.76
N ASN A 5 -9.48 -10.25 -17.91
CA ASN A 5 -8.16 -10.74 -18.29
C ASN A 5 -7.62 -11.72 -17.23
N LEU A 6 -6.87 -12.70 -17.72
CA LEU A 6 -6.23 -13.75 -16.93
C LEU A 6 -4.81 -13.94 -17.44
N ASP A 7 -3.82 -13.54 -16.64
CA ASP A 7 -2.41 -13.79 -16.92
C ASP A 7 -1.89 -14.86 -15.98
N ALA A 8 -1.44 -15.99 -16.54
CA ALA A 8 -1.03 -17.15 -15.77
C ALA A 8 0.49 -17.33 -15.81
N TYR A 9 1.08 -17.47 -14.63
CA TYR A 9 2.51 -17.62 -14.43
C TYR A 9 2.79 -18.91 -13.67
N TYR A 10 3.61 -19.76 -14.27
CA TYR A 10 4.11 -20.95 -13.60
C TYR A 10 5.33 -20.60 -12.76
N VAL A 11 5.27 -20.91 -11.47
CA VAL A 11 6.35 -20.66 -10.52
C VAL A 11 6.79 -21.97 -9.89
N ARG A 12 8.10 -22.19 -9.82
CA ARG A 12 8.69 -23.34 -9.14
C ARG A 12 9.50 -22.86 -7.94
N SER A 13 9.19 -23.37 -6.74
CA SER A 13 9.98 -23.11 -5.53
C SER A 13 10.45 -24.45 -4.96
N GLY A 14 11.75 -24.74 -5.13
CA GLY A 14 12.29 -26.07 -4.86
C GLY A 14 11.64 -27.13 -5.77
N ASP A 15 11.04 -28.16 -5.18
CA ASP A 15 10.31 -29.23 -5.89
C ASP A 15 8.79 -29.01 -5.90
N ARG A 16 8.32 -27.87 -5.42
CA ARG A 16 6.91 -27.49 -5.43
C ARG A 16 6.60 -26.63 -6.65
N HIS A 17 5.39 -26.80 -7.15
CA HIS A 17 4.94 -26.25 -8.42
C HIS A 17 3.67 -25.43 -8.21
N PHE A 18 3.69 -24.18 -8.63
CA PHE A 18 2.60 -23.23 -8.41
C PHE A 18 2.15 -22.60 -9.71
N LEU A 19 0.89 -22.21 -9.75
CA LEU A 19 0.28 -21.39 -10.78
C LEU A 19 -0.25 -20.12 -10.12
N HIS A 20 0.35 -18.99 -10.48
CA HIS A 20 -0.14 -17.67 -10.11
C HIS A 20 -1.01 -17.17 -11.26
N VAL A 21 -2.25 -16.84 -10.98
CA VAL A 21 -3.22 -16.37 -11.96
C VAL A 21 -3.62 -14.96 -11.56
N LEU A 22 -3.08 -13.98 -12.27
CA LEU A 22 -3.46 -12.59 -12.14
C LEU A 22 -4.77 -12.38 -12.87
N THR A 23 -5.77 -11.92 -12.12
CA THR A 23 -7.12 -11.75 -12.63
C THR A 23 -7.55 -10.31 -12.48
N HIS A 24 -8.11 -9.76 -13.54
CA HIS A 24 -8.74 -8.44 -13.54
C HIS A 24 -10.25 -8.63 -13.63
N ALA A 25 -11.00 -8.10 -12.66
CA ALA A 25 -12.45 -8.24 -12.53
C ALA A 25 -13.17 -6.88 -12.67
N GLU A 26 -14.50 -6.91 -12.54
CA GLU A 26 -15.34 -5.71 -12.44
C GLU A 26 -14.86 -4.76 -11.34
N ASN A 27 -14.99 -3.46 -11.61
CA ASN A 27 -14.60 -2.36 -10.73
C ASN A 27 -13.07 -2.30 -10.48
N ASP A 28 -12.28 -2.59 -11.52
CA ASP A 28 -10.81 -2.55 -11.50
C ASP A 28 -10.19 -3.40 -10.39
N TRP A 29 -10.91 -4.42 -9.93
CA TRP A 29 -10.44 -5.30 -8.88
C TRP A 29 -9.47 -6.32 -9.46
N THR A 30 -8.21 -6.24 -9.01
CA THR A 30 -7.15 -7.15 -9.43
C THR A 30 -6.70 -8.05 -8.27
N THR A 31 -6.48 -9.33 -8.56
CA THR A 31 -5.97 -10.31 -7.60
C THR A 31 -4.95 -11.26 -8.21
N ASP A 32 -3.96 -11.67 -7.42
CA ASP A 32 -3.08 -12.80 -7.69
C ASP A 32 -3.65 -14.04 -6.98
N ASN A 33 -4.23 -14.97 -7.73
CA ASN A 33 -4.78 -16.21 -7.20
C ASN A 33 -3.72 -17.32 -7.34
N VAL A 34 -3.47 -18.06 -6.26
CA VAL A 34 -2.36 -19.01 -6.21
C VAL A 34 -2.89 -20.43 -6.09
N TYR A 35 -2.42 -21.30 -6.97
CA TYR A 35 -2.72 -22.72 -6.96
C TYR A 35 -1.44 -23.54 -6.86
N GLU A 36 -1.45 -24.63 -6.09
CA GLU A 36 -0.38 -25.63 -6.09
C GLU A 36 -0.77 -26.83 -6.98
N ILE A 37 0.20 -27.31 -7.75
CA ILE A 37 0.07 -28.50 -8.58
C ILE A 37 0.84 -29.65 -7.93
N THR A 38 0.12 -30.63 -7.40
CA THR A 38 0.71 -31.80 -6.72
C THR A 38 0.16 -33.08 -7.34
N ASN A 39 1.03 -33.91 -7.92
CA ASN A 39 0.66 -35.21 -8.53
C ASN A 39 -0.51 -35.12 -9.54
N GLY A 40 -0.56 -34.03 -10.32
CA GLY A 40 -1.63 -33.79 -11.30
C GLY A 40 -2.94 -33.27 -10.70
N GLN A 41 -2.99 -32.99 -9.40
CA GLN A 41 -4.09 -32.31 -8.73
C GLN A 41 -3.77 -30.83 -8.53
N ILE A 42 -4.82 -29.99 -8.55
CA ILE A 42 -4.73 -28.54 -8.34
C ILE A 42 -5.36 -28.21 -6.98
N HIS A 43 -4.63 -27.49 -6.13
CA HIS A 43 -5.08 -27.06 -4.81
C HIS A 43 -5.06 -25.53 -4.75
N ASP A 44 -6.18 -24.92 -4.38
CA ASP A 44 -6.28 -23.47 -4.14
C ASP A 44 -5.60 -23.12 -2.81
N LEU A 45 -4.67 -22.16 -2.85
CA LEU A 45 -3.93 -21.67 -1.69
C LEU A 45 -4.44 -20.30 -1.20
N GLY A 46 -5.30 -19.63 -1.95
CA GLY A 46 -5.81 -18.29 -1.67
C GLY A 46 -5.33 -17.24 -2.67
N TYR A 47 -5.46 -15.98 -2.29
CA TYR A 47 -5.14 -14.85 -3.17
C TYR A 47 -4.57 -13.65 -2.42
N VAL A 48 -3.88 -12.78 -3.15
CA VAL A 48 -3.51 -11.44 -2.71
C VAL A 48 -4.17 -10.42 -3.63
N GLU A 49 -4.81 -9.42 -3.04
CA GLU A 49 -5.38 -8.30 -3.79
C GLU A 49 -4.31 -7.27 -4.14
N GLY A 50 -4.35 -6.82 -5.40
CA GLY A 50 -3.55 -5.72 -5.88
C GLY A 50 -3.34 -5.80 -7.39
N THR A 51 -3.20 -4.64 -8.00
CA THR A 51 -2.87 -4.50 -9.42
C THR A 51 -1.35 -4.52 -9.56
N PRO A 52 -0.79 -5.37 -10.45
CA PRO A 52 0.62 -5.30 -10.78
C PRO A 52 1.00 -3.89 -11.20
N ALA A 53 2.00 -3.31 -10.53
CA ALA A 53 2.46 -1.96 -10.79
C ALA A 53 3.94 -1.99 -11.14
N LEU A 54 4.29 -1.69 -12.38
CA LEU A 54 5.68 -1.35 -12.70
C LEU A 54 5.89 0.10 -12.27
N ILE A 55 6.38 0.30 -11.04
CA ILE A 55 6.55 1.65 -10.46
C ILE A 55 7.69 2.37 -11.17
N ARG A 56 7.34 3.35 -12.01
CA ARG A 56 8.27 4.34 -12.54
C ARG A 56 8.05 5.67 -11.85
N TYR A 57 9.11 6.20 -11.26
CA TYR A 57 9.11 7.58 -10.78
C TYR A 57 9.48 8.49 -11.95
N GLU A 58 8.51 9.26 -12.43
CA GLU A 58 8.71 10.24 -13.50
C GLU A 58 8.63 11.65 -12.94
N TYR A 59 9.50 12.52 -13.41
CA TYR A 59 9.52 13.92 -12.99
C TYR A 59 8.69 14.75 -13.97
N ASN A 60 7.59 15.34 -13.50
CA ASN A 60 6.83 16.32 -14.27
C ASN A 60 7.54 17.66 -14.18
N TYR A 61 8.28 18.01 -15.22
CA TYR A 61 8.97 19.30 -15.30
C TYR A 61 7.99 20.50 -15.35
N ASN A 62 6.76 20.31 -15.81
CA ASN A 62 5.77 21.40 -15.89
C ASN A 62 5.16 21.72 -14.51
N GLU A 63 4.99 20.70 -13.68
CA GLU A 63 4.41 20.83 -12.34
C GLU A 63 5.47 20.84 -11.22
N ASN A 64 6.75 20.70 -11.59
CA ASN A 64 7.88 20.58 -10.67
C ASN A 64 7.62 19.52 -9.59
N SER A 65 6.98 18.42 -9.98
CA SER A 65 6.47 17.35 -9.12
C SER A 65 6.98 15.99 -9.59
N LEU A 66 7.21 15.07 -8.64
CA LEU A 66 7.38 13.66 -8.95
C LEU A 66 5.98 13.03 -9.01
N PHE A 67 5.70 12.28 -10.07
CA PHE A 67 4.52 11.44 -10.15
C PHE A 67 4.94 9.99 -10.34
N THR A 68 4.12 9.09 -9.80
CA THR A 68 4.30 7.65 -9.95
C THR A 68 3.49 7.22 -11.17
N ASN A 69 4.13 6.54 -12.12
CA ASN A 69 3.44 5.87 -13.21
C ASN A 69 3.51 4.36 -12.94
N SER A 70 2.35 3.70 -12.87
CA SER A 70 2.24 2.24 -12.84
C SER A 70 1.92 1.78 -14.25
N GLU A 71 2.89 1.13 -14.92
CA GLU A 71 2.58 0.40 -16.15
C GLU A 71 2.00 -0.98 -15.76
N ASP A 72 0.81 -1.32 -16.27
CA ASP A 72 0.09 -2.59 -16.04
C ASP A 72 0.83 -3.84 -16.57
N VAL A 73 2.08 -3.70 -17.03
CA VAL A 73 2.69 -4.67 -17.93
C VAL A 73 3.88 -5.35 -17.27
N ALA A 74 3.65 -6.63 -16.97
CA ALA A 74 4.59 -7.68 -16.60
C ALA A 74 4.92 -7.80 -15.11
N ALA A 75 3.92 -8.21 -14.35
CA ALA A 75 4.01 -8.55 -12.94
C ALA A 75 5.17 -9.51 -12.60
N TYR A 76 5.46 -10.51 -13.43
CA TYR A 76 6.40 -11.60 -13.10
C TYR A 76 7.69 -11.63 -13.93
N ASN A 77 8.17 -10.47 -14.44
CA ASN A 77 9.50 -10.44 -15.07
C ASN A 77 10.63 -10.79 -14.08
N ASP A 78 10.42 -10.50 -12.79
CA ASP A 78 11.27 -10.94 -11.68
C ASP A 78 10.39 -11.49 -10.54
N PRO A 79 10.25 -12.82 -10.37
CA PRO A 79 9.45 -13.41 -9.30
C PRO A 79 9.99 -13.13 -7.89
N GLY A 80 11.20 -12.59 -7.76
CA GLY A 80 11.77 -12.12 -6.50
C GLY A 80 11.38 -10.67 -6.14
N ALA A 81 10.79 -9.92 -7.06
CA ALA A 81 10.49 -8.50 -6.90
C ALA A 81 9.21 -8.09 -7.65
N LEU A 82 8.07 -8.55 -7.14
CA LEU A 82 6.75 -8.21 -7.65
C LEU A 82 6.26 -6.94 -6.93
N TYR A 83 5.61 -6.03 -7.63
CA TYR A 83 5.00 -4.85 -7.02
C TYR A 83 3.51 -4.88 -7.26
N LEU A 84 2.74 -4.78 -6.18
CA LEU A 84 1.30 -4.67 -6.26
C LEU A 84 0.86 -3.34 -5.64
N GLU A 85 0.06 -2.60 -6.39
CA GLU A 85 -0.68 -1.44 -5.93
C GLU A 85 -2.07 -1.87 -5.45
N LYS A 86 -2.55 -1.25 -4.38
CA LYS A 86 -3.88 -1.47 -3.85
C LYS A 86 -4.46 -0.16 -3.32
N THR A 87 -5.79 -0.06 -3.33
CA THR A 87 -6.52 0.98 -2.61
C THR A 87 -6.38 0.83 -1.10
N MET A 88 -5.82 1.86 -0.49
CA MET A 88 -5.68 2.03 0.95
C MET A 88 -6.90 2.77 1.52
N ASN A 89 -7.22 2.48 2.77
CA ASN A 89 -8.33 3.12 3.51
C ASN A 89 -7.89 3.60 4.90
N ALA A 90 -6.57 3.63 5.16
CA ALA A 90 -6.04 4.14 6.42
C ALA A 90 -6.00 5.68 6.40
N PHE A 91 -6.89 6.33 7.16
CA PHE A 91 -7.10 7.78 7.26
C PHE A 91 -7.64 8.50 6.02
N SER A 92 -7.70 7.84 4.87
CA SER A 92 -8.35 8.32 3.65
C SER A 92 -8.34 7.19 2.62
N THR A 93 -9.00 7.36 1.49
CA THR A 93 -8.82 6.53 0.29
C THR A 93 -7.73 7.10 -0.61
N TYR A 94 -6.71 6.28 -0.92
CA TYR A 94 -5.57 6.58 -1.80
C TYR A 94 -4.93 5.27 -2.29
N SER A 95 -3.96 5.33 -3.19
CA SER A 95 -3.22 4.15 -3.65
C SER A 95 -1.95 3.94 -2.81
N GLY A 96 -1.64 2.69 -2.53
CA GLY A 96 -0.41 2.29 -1.86
C GLY A 96 0.17 1.08 -2.56
N SER A 97 1.48 1.05 -2.70
CA SER A 97 2.17 -0.07 -3.33
C SER A 97 3.23 -0.65 -2.42
N ARG A 98 3.47 -1.95 -2.52
CA ARG A 98 4.60 -2.60 -1.85
C ARG A 98 5.15 -3.74 -2.67
N HIS A 99 6.35 -4.14 -2.28
CA HIS A 99 7.03 -5.26 -2.88
C HIS A 99 6.51 -6.56 -2.28
N TYR A 100 6.44 -7.57 -3.13
CA TYR A 100 6.11 -8.93 -2.81
C TYR A 100 7.15 -9.86 -3.43
N HIS A 101 7.27 -11.03 -2.82
CA HIS A 101 8.04 -12.14 -3.36
C HIS A 101 7.24 -13.42 -3.17
N VAL A 102 7.52 -14.44 -3.99
CA VAL A 102 6.92 -15.76 -3.80
C VAL A 102 7.60 -16.44 -2.60
N GLY A 103 6.82 -16.68 -1.54
CA GLY A 103 7.27 -17.36 -0.34
C GLY A 103 7.46 -18.86 -0.51
N SER A 104 7.98 -19.54 0.52
CA SER A 104 8.13 -21.01 0.49
C SER A 104 6.79 -21.76 0.41
N SER A 105 5.71 -21.09 0.79
CA SER A 105 4.34 -21.59 0.69
C SER A 105 3.80 -21.58 -0.74
N GLY A 106 4.43 -20.81 -1.64
CA GLY A 106 3.91 -20.45 -2.95
C GLY A 106 3.09 -19.17 -2.95
N LEU A 107 2.64 -18.68 -1.78
CA LEU A 107 1.90 -17.42 -1.68
C LEU A 107 2.83 -16.22 -1.79
N LEU A 108 2.27 -15.09 -2.23
CA LEU A 108 2.96 -13.81 -2.18
C LEU A 108 3.12 -13.34 -0.74
N GLU A 109 4.35 -13.03 -0.36
CA GLU A 109 4.72 -12.56 0.97
C GLU A 109 5.38 -11.18 0.85
N SER A 110 5.12 -10.33 1.84
CA SER A 110 5.79 -9.03 1.99
C SER A 110 6.08 -8.78 3.46
N ARG A 111 7.23 -8.15 3.73
CA ARG A 111 7.59 -7.64 5.05
C ARG A 111 7.65 -6.12 5.08
N ASP A 112 7.40 -5.49 3.95
CA ASP A 112 7.52 -4.05 3.76
C ASP A 112 6.16 -3.38 3.99
N PRO A 113 6.16 -2.14 4.51
CA PRO A 113 4.96 -1.31 4.49
C PRO A 113 4.57 -0.96 3.05
N TYR A 114 3.32 -0.58 2.85
CA TYR A 114 2.92 0.15 1.65
C TYR A 114 3.57 1.52 1.64
N VAL A 115 4.03 1.93 0.46
CA VAL A 115 4.54 3.27 0.16
C VAL A 115 3.51 4.00 -0.68
N VAL A 116 3.27 5.26 -0.35
CA VAL A 116 2.29 6.13 -1.01
C VAL A 116 3.01 7.06 -1.98
N GLY A 117 2.44 7.26 -3.15
CA GLY A 117 2.97 8.18 -4.15
C GLY A 117 3.05 9.63 -3.61
N PRO A 118 4.10 10.40 -3.95
CA PRO A 118 4.37 11.71 -3.35
C PRO A 118 3.32 12.81 -3.62
N ALA A 119 2.35 12.57 -4.52
CA ALA A 119 1.37 13.56 -4.96
C ALA A 119 -0.10 13.15 -4.74
N GLU A 120 -0.38 11.97 -4.19
CA GLU A 120 -1.75 11.42 -4.22
C GLU A 120 -2.70 12.11 -3.25
N ILE A 121 -2.23 12.41 -2.04
CA ILE A 121 -3.10 12.99 -1.02
C ILE A 121 -2.33 13.83 0.01
N VAL A 122 -2.88 15.01 0.30
CA VAL A 122 -2.35 15.96 1.28
C VAL A 122 -3.48 16.37 2.21
N VAL A 123 -3.24 16.24 3.52
CA VAL A 123 -4.18 16.65 4.57
C VAL A 123 -3.58 17.74 5.44
N THR A 124 -4.43 18.55 6.07
CA THR A 124 -3.97 19.67 6.91
C THR A 124 -4.32 19.42 8.37
N VAL A 125 -3.37 19.67 9.27
CA VAL A 125 -3.57 19.51 10.72
C VAL A 125 -4.53 20.59 11.23
N LYS A 126 -5.72 20.19 11.71
CA LYS A 126 -6.72 21.08 12.35
C LYS A 126 -6.48 21.24 13.85
N LYS A 127 -5.96 20.19 14.48
CA LYS A 127 -5.62 20.14 15.91
C LYS A 127 -4.21 19.60 16.08
N ALA A 128 -3.43 20.23 16.96
CA ALA A 128 -2.05 19.84 17.21
C ALA A 128 -1.92 18.32 17.40
N LEU A 129 -1.10 17.70 16.57
CA LEU A 129 -1.05 16.25 16.40
C LEU A 129 0.23 15.71 17.02
N THR A 130 0.11 14.87 18.05
CA THR A 130 1.26 14.16 18.62
C THR A 130 1.56 12.93 17.78
N VAL A 131 2.79 12.82 17.28
CA VAL A 131 3.30 11.71 16.47
C VAL A 131 4.51 11.07 17.12
N LYS A 132 4.81 9.83 16.74
CA LYS A 132 6.13 9.23 17.02
C LYS A 132 7.08 9.53 15.86
N LYS A 133 8.26 10.10 16.13
CA LYS A 133 9.23 10.40 15.07
C LYS A 133 9.80 9.11 14.50
N THR A 134 9.84 9.04 13.18
CA THR A 134 10.51 7.96 12.44
C THR A 134 11.62 8.53 11.54
N ASP A 135 12.48 7.66 11.03
CA ASP A 135 13.28 7.96 9.85
C ASP A 135 12.49 7.67 8.55
N ALA A 136 13.13 7.89 7.40
CA ALA A 136 12.55 7.63 6.09
C ALA A 136 12.29 6.13 5.81
N SER A 137 12.85 5.20 6.61
CA SER A 137 12.53 3.77 6.52
C SER A 137 11.35 3.38 7.41
N GLY A 138 10.75 4.34 8.13
CA GLY A 138 9.66 4.11 9.06
C GLY A 138 10.07 3.60 10.44
N ARG A 139 11.38 3.60 10.75
CA ARG A 139 11.87 3.16 12.05
C ARG A 139 11.67 4.24 13.11
N GLU A 140 10.94 3.92 14.17
CA GLU A 140 10.73 4.80 15.33
C GLU A 140 12.06 5.05 16.07
N ASN A 141 12.31 6.30 16.46
CA ASN A 141 13.50 6.67 17.25
C ASN A 141 13.22 6.82 18.76
N GLY A 142 12.00 6.47 19.21
CA GLY A 142 11.56 6.55 20.60
C GLY A 142 11.14 7.94 21.08
N LYS A 143 11.19 8.98 20.22
CA LYS A 143 10.75 10.33 20.55
C LYS A 143 9.37 10.61 20.00
N THR A 144 8.64 11.48 20.69
CA THR A 144 7.40 12.08 20.18
C THR A 144 7.64 13.51 19.74
N GLU A 145 6.79 13.99 18.85
CA GLU A 145 6.75 15.37 18.37
C GLU A 145 5.31 15.84 18.27
N VAL A 146 5.09 17.14 18.49
CA VAL A 146 3.80 17.78 18.27
C VAL A 146 3.88 18.56 16.96
N ILE A 147 3.09 18.13 15.98
CA ILE A 147 2.93 18.82 14.71
C ILE A 147 1.91 19.95 14.91
N PRO A 148 2.24 21.21 14.58
CA PRO A 148 1.35 22.33 14.81
C PRO A 148 0.17 22.37 13.84
N VAL A 149 -0.91 23.05 14.25
CA VAL A 149 -2.07 23.35 13.41
C VAL A 149 -1.64 24.09 12.14
N GLY A 150 -2.25 23.75 11.01
CA GLY A 150 -1.96 24.31 9.69
C GLY A 150 -0.84 23.60 8.93
N THR A 151 -0.12 22.66 9.56
CA THR A 151 0.91 21.87 8.87
C THR A 151 0.28 20.97 7.82
N LYS A 152 0.89 20.89 6.64
CA LYS A 152 0.51 19.94 5.58
C LYS A 152 1.21 18.60 5.82
N LEU A 153 0.43 17.53 5.80
CA LEU A 153 0.90 16.16 5.92
C LEU A 153 0.72 15.45 4.58
N TYR A 154 1.78 14.80 4.14
CA TYR A 154 1.80 13.96 2.94
C TYR A 154 1.82 12.51 3.40
N PHE A 155 0.91 11.69 2.91
CA PHE A 155 0.94 10.25 3.19
C PHE A 155 2.24 9.66 2.62
N TYR A 156 2.89 8.78 3.39
CA TYR A 156 4.20 8.26 3.01
C TYR A 156 4.29 6.74 3.12
N MET A 157 3.98 6.18 4.28
CA MET A 157 3.99 4.72 4.49
C MET A 157 2.84 4.27 5.38
N THR A 158 2.35 3.05 5.20
CA THR A 158 1.27 2.48 6.00
C THR A 158 1.27 0.95 5.95
N ASP A 159 0.72 0.30 6.96
CA ASP A 159 0.31 -1.11 6.87
C ASP A 159 -1.17 -1.27 6.45
N ASN A 160 -1.85 -0.15 6.18
CA ASN A 160 -3.26 -0.02 5.85
C ASN A 160 -4.23 -0.47 6.97
N GLU A 161 -3.74 -0.75 8.18
CA GLU A 161 -4.53 -1.36 9.24
C GLU A 161 -4.37 -0.67 10.59
N SER A 162 -3.12 -0.36 10.96
CA SER A 162 -2.76 0.06 12.32
C SER A 162 -1.98 1.37 12.38
N TYR A 163 -1.43 1.86 11.27
CA TYR A 163 -0.78 3.17 11.27
C TYR A 163 -0.67 3.84 9.90
N VAL A 164 -0.43 5.15 9.93
CA VAL A 164 0.09 5.92 8.78
C VAL A 164 1.33 6.69 9.25
N ILE A 165 2.36 6.71 8.42
CA ILE A 165 3.51 7.59 8.53
C ILE A 165 3.30 8.73 7.54
N PHE A 166 3.35 9.95 8.06
CA PHE A 166 3.29 11.17 7.26
C PHE A 166 4.68 11.75 7.07
N ARG A 167 4.92 12.32 5.88
CA ARG A 167 6.01 13.27 5.63
C ARG A 167 5.50 14.69 5.80
N TYR A 168 6.29 15.56 6.44
CA TYR A 168 5.98 16.98 6.64
C TYR A 168 7.27 17.81 6.73
N ASP A 169 7.15 19.14 6.59
CA ASP A 169 8.26 20.10 6.71
C ASP A 169 9.53 19.71 5.92
N GLY A 170 9.35 19.23 4.69
CA GLY A 170 10.42 18.65 3.87
C GLY A 170 10.56 17.16 4.11
N ASP A 171 11.57 16.76 4.88
CA ASP A 171 11.96 15.35 5.11
C ASP A 171 11.80 14.94 6.58
N GLN A 172 10.79 15.47 7.27
CA GLN A 172 10.41 14.96 8.58
C GLN A 172 9.35 13.88 8.45
N TYR A 173 9.42 12.86 9.30
CA TYR A 173 8.52 11.71 9.28
C TYR A 173 7.94 11.42 10.65
N GLY A 174 6.62 11.23 10.69
CA GLY A 174 5.86 11.02 11.91
C GLY A 174 4.83 9.92 11.76
N LYS A 175 4.94 8.90 12.59
CA LYS A 175 3.99 7.80 12.66
C LYS A 175 2.82 8.15 13.58
N VAL A 176 1.63 7.90 13.07
CA VAL A 176 0.35 8.02 13.76
C VAL A 176 -0.30 6.64 13.79
N SER A 177 -0.59 6.15 14.99
CA SER A 177 -1.33 4.90 15.15
C SER A 177 -2.82 5.14 14.98
N MET A 178 -3.49 4.15 14.40
CA MET A 178 -4.93 4.16 14.21
C MET A 178 -5.60 3.04 14.98
N TYR A 179 -6.86 3.26 15.35
CA TYR A 179 -7.74 2.24 15.90
C TYR A 179 -8.89 2.06 14.93
N ASN A 180 -8.81 1.00 14.11
CA ASN A 180 -9.78 0.72 13.05
C ASN A 180 -10.93 -0.20 13.49
N SER A 181 -11.24 -0.25 14.80
CA SER A 181 -12.27 -1.16 15.32
C SER A 181 -13.70 -0.67 15.05
N ASP A 182 -13.91 0.64 14.88
CA ASP A 182 -15.21 1.26 14.64
C ASP A 182 -15.08 2.51 13.75
N TRP A 183 -16.11 2.80 12.95
CA TRP A 183 -16.23 4.04 12.18
C TRP A 183 -16.89 5.15 13.03
N PRO A 184 -16.42 6.41 12.98
CA PRO A 184 -15.28 6.94 12.23
C PRO A 184 -13.93 6.52 12.81
N GLN A 185 -12.91 6.43 11.95
CA GLN A 185 -11.53 6.17 12.37
C GLN A 185 -11.05 7.22 13.39
N LYS A 186 -10.20 6.78 14.32
CA LYS A 186 -9.66 7.65 15.39
C LYS A 186 -8.16 7.79 15.34
N ILE A 187 -7.69 9.00 15.64
CA ILE A 187 -6.29 9.38 15.86
C ILE A 187 -6.14 9.82 17.31
N ASN A 188 -5.26 9.15 18.07
CA ASN A 188 -5.00 9.46 19.48
C ASN A 188 -6.29 9.54 20.34
N GLY A 189 -7.33 8.76 19.99
CA GLY A 189 -8.62 8.73 20.68
C GLY A 189 -9.66 9.73 20.19
N GLU A 190 -9.30 10.63 19.26
CA GLU A 190 -10.20 11.63 18.67
C GLU A 190 -10.62 11.23 17.26
N GLU A 191 -11.78 11.67 16.81
CA GLU A 191 -12.27 11.39 15.45
C GLU A 191 -11.33 12.01 14.42
N LEU A 192 -10.97 11.24 13.40
CA LEU A 192 -10.05 11.60 12.33
C LEU A 192 -10.33 13.00 11.74
N GLU A 193 -11.57 13.26 11.34
CA GLU A 193 -12.01 14.52 10.70
C GLU A 193 -11.99 15.75 11.64
N SER A 194 -11.94 15.51 12.96
CA SER A 194 -11.74 16.58 13.94
C SER A 194 -10.27 17.02 14.02
N VAL A 195 -9.34 16.12 13.69
CA VAL A 195 -7.89 16.33 13.78
C VAL A 195 -7.28 16.72 12.44
N LEU A 196 -7.76 16.16 11.32
CA LEU A 196 -7.25 16.37 9.98
C LEU A 196 -8.33 16.93 9.05
N ASP A 197 -7.94 17.86 8.18
CA ASP A 197 -8.75 18.40 7.08
C ASP A 197 -8.32 17.79 5.75
N GLY A 198 -9.27 17.60 4.83
CA GLY A 198 -9.01 17.08 3.48
C GLY A 198 -8.94 15.55 3.36
N VAL A 199 -9.32 14.81 4.40
CA VAL A 199 -9.54 13.36 4.29
C VAL A 199 -10.74 13.07 3.39
N MET A 200 -10.64 12.07 2.53
CA MET A 200 -11.67 11.67 1.57
C MET A 200 -11.75 10.15 1.50
N PHE A 201 -12.94 9.58 1.71
CA PHE A 201 -13.16 8.15 1.59
C PHE A 201 -14.02 7.86 0.36
N ALA A 202 -13.57 6.95 -0.51
CA ALA A 202 -14.40 6.39 -1.56
C ALA A 202 -15.34 5.36 -0.95
N GLY A 203 -16.60 5.38 -1.38
CA GLY A 203 -17.64 4.42 -1.01
C GLY A 203 -18.03 3.51 -2.15
#